data_AF-A0A2J8WJV8-F1
#
_entry.id   AF-A0A2J8WJV8-F1
#
_cell.length_a   1.000
_cell.length_b   1.000
_cell.length_c   1.000
_cell.angle_alpha   90.00
_cell.angle_beta   90.00
_cell.angle_gamma   90.00
#
_symmetry.space_group_name_H-M   'P 1'
#
loop_
_entity.id
_entity.type
_entity.pdbx_description
1 polymer ?
#
loop_
_entity_poly.entity_id
_entity_poly.type
_entity_poly.pdbx_seq_one_letter_code
_entity_poly.pdbx_strand_id
1 'polypeptide(L)'
;MRFTFTSRCLALFLLLNHPTPILPAFSNQTYPTIEPEPFLYVVGRKKMMDAQYKCYDRMQQLPPYQGEGPYCNRTWDGWLCWDDTPAGVLSYQFCPDYFPDFDPSEKVTKYCDEKGVWFKHPENNRTWSNYTMCNAFTPEKLKNAYVLYYLAIVGHSLSIFTLVISLGIFVFFKSLGCQRVTLHKNMFLTYILNSMIIIIHLVEVVPNGELVRRDPVSCKILHFFHQYMMACNYFWMLCEGIYLHTLIVVAVFTEKQRLRWYYLLGWAPAFHRD
;
A
#
# COMPACT_ATOMS: atom_id res chain seq x y z
N MET A 1 10.64 -32.59 -28.96
CA MET A 1 9.89 -31.32 -28.97
C MET A 1 9.45 -30.79 -27.59
N ARG A 2 9.35 -31.61 -26.52
CA ARG A 2 8.94 -31.11 -25.19
C ARG A 2 10.02 -30.31 -24.43
N PHE A 3 11.31 -30.58 -24.65
CA PHE A 3 12.42 -29.95 -23.90
C PHE A 3 12.75 -28.51 -24.34
N THR A 4 12.48 -28.18 -25.61
CA THR A 4 12.76 -26.87 -26.20
C THR A 4 11.72 -25.81 -25.81
N PHE A 5 10.48 -26.21 -25.51
CA PHE A 5 9.42 -25.30 -25.09
C PHE A 5 9.62 -24.85 -23.63
N THR A 6 9.96 -25.77 -22.72
CA THR A 6 10.28 -25.45 -21.32
C THR A 6 11.53 -24.57 -21.21
N SER A 7 12.57 -24.84 -22.01
CA SER A 7 13.79 -24.01 -22.03
C SER A 7 13.54 -22.58 -22.55
N ARG A 8 12.68 -22.41 -23.56
CA ARG A 8 12.27 -21.08 -24.05
C ARG A 8 11.41 -20.32 -23.06
N CYS A 9 10.47 -20.99 -22.38
CA CYS A 9 9.70 -20.36 -21.30
C CYS A 9 10.56 -20.00 -20.09
N LEU A 10 11.53 -20.86 -19.72
CA LEU A 10 12.48 -20.57 -18.64
C LEU A 10 13.40 -19.39 -19.02
N ALA A 11 13.83 -19.30 -20.28
CA ALA A 11 14.62 -18.18 -20.78
C ALA A 11 13.81 -16.87 -20.82
N LEU A 12 12.53 -16.92 -21.23
CA LEU A 12 11.64 -15.76 -21.19
C LEU A 12 11.37 -15.30 -19.75
N PHE A 13 11.25 -16.27 -18.84
CA PHE A 13 11.07 -16.04 -17.41
C PHE A 13 12.34 -15.43 -16.78
N LEU A 14 13.53 -15.91 -17.17
CA LEU A 14 14.81 -15.33 -16.76
C LEU A 14 15.05 -13.94 -17.38
N LEU A 15 14.58 -13.69 -18.61
CA LEU A 15 14.65 -12.37 -19.25
C LEU A 15 13.69 -11.35 -18.63
N LEU A 16 12.48 -11.76 -18.24
CA LEU A 16 11.51 -10.93 -17.52
C LEU A 16 11.94 -10.64 -16.07
N ASN A 17 12.69 -11.56 -15.45
CA ASN A 17 13.23 -11.41 -14.10
C ASN A 17 14.67 -10.88 -14.08
N HIS A 18 15.27 -10.56 -15.24
CA HIS A 18 16.56 -9.91 -15.24
C HIS A 18 16.34 -8.45 -14.83
N PRO A 19 16.92 -7.99 -13.70
CA PRO A 19 16.84 -6.58 -13.35
C PRO A 19 17.60 -5.83 -14.43
N THR A 20 16.86 -5.15 -15.32
CA THR A 20 17.45 -4.02 -16.01
C THR A 20 17.58 -2.92 -14.96
N PRO A 21 18.80 -2.45 -14.66
CA PRO A 21 18.95 -1.26 -13.85
C PRO A 21 18.46 -0.10 -14.71
N ILE A 22 17.16 0.18 -14.66
CA ILE A 22 16.64 1.47 -15.10
C ILE A 22 17.05 2.44 -14.00
N LEU A 23 18.32 2.86 -14.04
CA LEU A 23 18.74 4.11 -13.43
C LEU A 23 17.84 5.19 -14.02
N PRO A 24 17.15 6.00 -13.21
CA PRO A 24 16.54 7.20 -13.76
C PRO A 24 17.69 8.01 -14.37
N ALA A 25 17.64 8.21 -15.69
CA ALA A 25 18.48 9.18 -16.34
C ALA A 25 18.25 10.51 -15.62
N PHE A 26 19.29 11.03 -14.97
CA PHE A 26 19.29 12.39 -14.42
C PHE A 26 19.11 13.34 -15.62
N SER A 27 17.88 13.72 -15.92
CA SER A 27 17.59 14.75 -16.91
C SER A 27 17.95 16.09 -16.28
N ASN A 28 19.19 16.51 -16.44
CA ASN A 28 19.61 17.89 -16.20
C ASN A 28 18.99 18.80 -17.26
N GLN A 29 17.70 19.11 -17.13
CA GLN A 29 17.05 20.18 -17.88
C GLN A 29 16.19 21.01 -16.95
N THR A 30 16.81 22.03 -16.37
CA THR A 30 16.13 23.18 -15.79
C THR A 30 15.56 24.02 -16.93
N TYR A 31 14.34 23.69 -17.36
CA TYR A 31 13.47 24.62 -18.08
C TYR A 31 12.19 24.76 -17.26
N PRO A 32 11.74 25.98 -16.92
CA PRO A 32 10.50 26.16 -16.18
C PRO A 32 9.33 25.91 -17.12
N THR A 33 8.90 24.65 -17.23
CA THR A 33 7.59 24.32 -17.78
C THR A 33 6.54 24.68 -16.74
N ILE A 34 5.53 25.44 -17.17
CA ILE A 34 4.29 25.69 -16.41
C ILE A 34 3.53 24.35 -16.40
N GLU A 35 3.98 23.43 -15.55
CA GLU A 35 3.23 22.22 -15.23
C GLU A 35 2.19 22.56 -14.14
N PRO A 36 0.93 22.11 -14.28
CA PRO A 36 -0.04 22.26 -13.21
C PRO A 36 0.47 21.51 -11.98
N GLU A 37 0.57 22.21 -10.84
CA GLU A 37 1.05 21.64 -9.56
C GLU A 37 0.46 20.25 -9.32
N PRO A 38 1.23 19.29 -8.77
CA PRO A 38 0.71 17.96 -8.59
C PRO A 38 -0.59 17.99 -7.75
N PHE A 39 -1.68 17.32 -8.19
CA PHE A 39 -2.98 17.27 -7.50
C PHE A 39 -2.85 17.00 -6.00
N LEU A 40 -1.89 16.15 -5.60
CA LEU A 40 -1.59 15.85 -4.21
C LEU A 40 -1.07 17.07 -3.43
N TYR A 41 -0.25 17.94 -4.01
CA TYR A 41 0.15 19.22 -3.40
C TYR A 41 -1.02 20.21 -3.31
N VAL A 42 -1.95 20.20 -4.28
CA VAL A 42 -3.16 21.05 -4.23
C VAL A 42 -4.08 20.61 -3.07
N VAL A 43 -4.32 19.30 -2.94
CA VAL A 43 -5.08 18.74 -1.81
C VAL A 43 -4.36 18.98 -0.49
N GLY A 44 -3.04 18.77 -0.46
CA GLY A 44 -2.18 19.03 0.69
C GLY A 44 -2.26 20.47 1.19
N ARG A 45 -2.18 21.46 0.28
CA ARG A 45 -2.33 22.88 0.60
C ARG A 45 -3.68 23.19 1.24
N LYS A 46 -4.76 22.60 0.71
CA LYS A 46 -6.11 22.77 1.29
C LYS A 46 -6.18 22.21 2.71
N LYS A 47 -5.63 21.02 2.95
CA LYS A 47 -5.57 20.42 4.30
C LYS A 47 -4.73 21.26 5.27
N MET A 48 -3.59 21.77 4.81
CA MET A 48 -2.73 22.63 5.63
C MET A 48 -3.45 23.93 6.05
N MET A 49 -4.19 24.56 5.14
CA MET A 49 -4.99 25.76 5.45
C MET A 49 -6.12 25.46 6.45
N ASP A 50 -6.81 24.32 6.30
CA ASP A 50 -7.84 23.87 7.25
C ASP A 50 -7.25 23.59 8.63
N ALA A 51 -6.07 22.95 8.69
CA ALA A 51 -5.36 22.70 9.94
C ALA A 51 -4.90 23.99 10.62
N GLN A 52 -4.42 24.96 9.85
CA GLN A 52 -4.06 26.28 10.36
C GLN A 52 -5.29 26.99 10.95
N TYR A 53 -6.42 27.00 10.23
CA TYR A 53 -7.66 27.60 10.72
C TYR A 53 -8.13 26.96 12.02
N LYS A 54 -8.16 25.62 12.07
CA LYS A 54 -8.52 24.85 13.28
C LYS A 54 -7.59 25.15 14.45
N CYS A 55 -6.29 25.36 14.20
CA CYS A 55 -5.37 25.74 15.25
C CYS A 55 -5.72 27.10 15.84
N TYR A 56 -5.91 28.12 15.01
CA TYR A 56 -6.25 29.46 15.50
C TYR A 56 -7.59 29.50 16.24
N ASP A 57 -8.59 28.76 15.74
CA ASP A 57 -9.88 28.61 16.42
C ASP A 57 -9.71 27.96 17.80
N ARG A 58 -8.98 26.82 17.88
CA ARG A 58 -8.65 26.16 19.14
C ARG A 58 -7.89 27.09 20.09
N MET A 59 -6.94 27.86 19.60
CA MET A 59 -6.15 28.79 20.40
C MET A 59 -7.01 29.86 21.07
N GLN A 60 -8.09 30.30 20.42
CA GLN A 60 -9.05 31.28 20.94
C GLN A 60 -10.06 30.66 21.92
N GLN A 61 -10.49 29.42 21.67
CA GLN A 61 -11.53 28.76 22.46
C GLN A 61 -11.02 28.16 23.78
N LEU A 62 -9.81 27.58 23.78
CA LEU A 62 -9.30 26.89 24.97
C LEU A 62 -8.91 27.90 26.06
N PRO A 63 -9.21 27.61 27.34
CA PRO A 63 -8.83 28.48 28.45
C PRO A 63 -7.30 28.62 28.55
N PRO A 64 -6.80 29.66 29.23
CA PRO A 64 -5.36 29.79 29.52
C PRO A 64 -4.82 28.55 30.24
N TYR A 65 -3.51 28.30 30.10
CA TYR A 65 -2.83 27.20 30.76
C TYR A 65 -3.08 27.23 32.29
N GLN A 66 -3.46 26.08 32.84
CA GLN A 66 -3.86 25.93 34.25
C GLN A 66 -2.77 25.31 35.14
N GLY A 67 -1.62 24.96 34.58
CA GLY A 67 -0.53 24.36 35.36
C GLY A 67 0.31 25.41 36.09
N GLU A 68 1.06 24.96 37.09
CA GLU A 68 1.99 25.79 37.85
C GLU A 68 3.35 25.91 37.15
N GLY A 69 3.97 27.10 37.24
CA GLY A 69 5.32 27.35 36.72
C GLY A 69 5.37 27.95 35.30
N PRO A 70 6.60 28.20 34.78
CA PRO A 70 6.78 28.69 33.43
C PRO A 70 6.31 27.64 32.40
N TYR A 71 5.72 28.11 31.31
CA TYR A 71 5.23 27.27 30.22
C TYR A 71 5.40 27.98 28.89
N CYS A 72 5.45 27.21 27.81
CA CYS A 72 5.44 27.72 26.46
C CYS A 72 4.00 27.83 25.96
N ASN A 73 3.62 29.01 25.48
CA ASN A 73 2.30 29.27 24.91
C ASN A 73 2.03 28.40 23.67
N ARG A 74 0.77 28.04 23.48
CA ARG A 74 0.27 27.42 22.26
C ARG A 74 0.59 28.25 21.02
N THR A 75 1.06 27.60 19.96
CA THR A 75 1.53 28.26 18.74
C THR A 75 1.33 27.41 17.50
N TRP A 76 1.05 28.07 16.37
CA TRP A 76 1.20 27.48 15.05
C TRP A 76 2.65 27.64 14.58
N ASP A 77 3.34 26.54 14.31
CA ASP A 77 4.75 26.58 13.88
C ASP A 77 4.93 26.69 12.35
N GLY A 78 3.82 26.76 11.61
CA GLY A 78 3.79 26.74 10.15
C GLY A 78 3.11 25.50 9.61
N TRP A 79 3.23 24.34 10.28
CA TRP A 79 2.68 23.06 9.80
C TRP A 79 1.79 22.35 10.82
N LEU A 80 2.05 22.53 12.13
CA LEU A 80 1.31 21.90 13.22
C LEU A 80 0.95 22.89 14.32
N CYS A 81 -0.13 22.57 15.02
CA CYS A 81 -0.62 23.31 16.17
C CYS A 81 -0.01 22.73 17.44
N TRP A 82 0.76 23.53 18.18
CA TRP A 82 1.33 23.13 19.46
C TRP A 82 0.48 23.68 20.59
N ASP A 83 0.09 22.83 21.53
CA ASP A 83 -0.64 23.21 22.74
C ASP A 83 0.32 23.76 23.82
N ASP A 84 -0.24 24.34 24.88
CA ASP A 84 0.54 24.87 26.00
C ASP A 84 1.36 23.75 26.65
N THR A 85 2.67 23.95 26.76
CA THR A 85 3.60 22.91 27.21
C THR A 85 4.39 23.41 28.43
N PRO A 86 4.46 22.65 29.54
CA PRO A 86 5.26 23.02 30.69
C PRO A 86 6.74 23.20 30.32
N ALA A 87 7.44 24.10 31.03
CA ALA A 87 8.88 24.30 30.84
C ALA A 87 9.69 23.04 31.10
N GLY A 88 10.77 22.85 30.33
CA GLY A 88 11.65 21.69 30.42
C GLY A 88 11.11 20.41 29.75
N VAL A 89 9.92 20.46 29.12
CA VAL A 89 9.29 19.28 28.49
C VAL A 89 9.55 19.26 26.98
N LEU A 90 9.89 18.07 26.47
CA LEU A 90 9.91 17.77 25.04
C LEU A 90 8.52 17.33 24.59
N SER A 91 7.81 18.21 23.89
CA SER A 91 6.52 17.90 23.29
C SER A 91 6.72 17.17 21.96
N TYR A 92 5.82 16.26 21.62
CA TYR A 92 5.86 15.52 20.36
C TYR A 92 4.46 15.35 19.76
N GLN A 93 4.41 15.32 18.44
CA GLN A 93 3.20 15.03 17.66
C GLN A 93 3.56 14.18 16.45
N PHE A 94 2.56 13.58 15.80
CA PHE A 94 2.78 12.86 14.55
C PHE A 94 2.97 13.84 13.39
N CYS A 95 3.74 13.43 12.38
CA CYS A 95 3.98 14.25 11.19
C CYS A 95 2.66 14.48 10.41
N PRO A 96 2.45 15.66 9.81
CA PRO A 96 1.24 15.96 9.07
C PRO A 96 1.15 15.19 7.75
N ASP A 97 -0.07 14.83 7.33
CA ASP A 97 -0.37 14.12 6.08
C ASP A 97 -0.61 15.06 4.87
N TYR A 98 -0.18 16.32 5.00
CA TYR A 98 -0.38 17.36 3.98
C TYR A 98 0.68 17.30 2.89
N PHE A 99 1.88 16.81 3.22
CA PHE A 99 3.00 16.73 2.31
C PHE A 99 3.16 15.29 1.83
N PRO A 100 3.26 15.05 0.51
CA PRO A 100 3.48 13.69 -0.01
C PRO A 100 4.81 13.10 0.42
N ASP A 101 5.76 13.97 0.74
CA ASP A 101 7.11 13.60 1.13
C ASP A 101 7.24 13.30 2.62
N PHE A 102 6.14 13.39 3.38
CA PHE A 102 6.13 13.16 4.82
C PHE A 102 5.55 11.78 5.17
N ASP A 103 6.13 11.13 6.17
CA ASP A 103 5.59 9.90 6.76
C ASP A 103 4.78 10.23 8.01
N PRO A 104 3.43 10.11 7.98
CA PRO A 104 2.57 10.42 9.12
C PRO A 104 2.79 9.51 10.35
N SER A 105 3.48 8.38 10.18
CA SER A 105 3.77 7.43 11.27
C SER A 105 4.92 7.92 12.17
N GLU A 106 5.73 8.83 11.64
CA GLU A 106 6.89 9.39 12.33
C GLU A 106 6.47 10.57 13.23
N LYS A 107 7.39 11.00 14.09
CA LYS A 107 7.13 12.03 15.11
C LYS A 107 7.96 13.28 14.87
N VAL A 108 7.30 14.42 14.97
CA VAL A 108 7.94 15.73 15.15
C VAL A 108 8.12 15.99 16.65
N THR A 109 9.21 16.66 17.01
CA THR A 109 9.46 17.08 18.40
C THR A 109 9.69 18.58 18.50
N LYS A 110 9.25 19.18 19.60
CA LYS A 110 9.46 20.60 19.91
C LYS A 110 9.72 20.75 21.40
N TYR A 111 10.84 21.38 21.73
CA TYR A 111 11.30 21.53 23.10
C TYR A 111 10.87 22.87 23.70
N CYS A 112 10.27 22.83 24.88
CA CYS A 112 10.02 24.01 25.70
C CYS A 112 11.17 24.19 26.70
N ASP A 113 11.90 25.30 26.59
CA ASP A 113 13.02 25.60 27.47
C ASP A 113 12.55 25.81 28.92
N GLU A 114 13.46 25.68 29.90
CA GLU A 114 13.18 25.84 31.33
C GLU A 114 12.62 27.24 31.68
N LYS A 115 12.88 28.22 30.82
CA LYS A 115 12.39 29.60 30.96
C LYS A 115 10.97 29.81 30.44
N GLY A 116 10.30 28.77 29.92
CA GLY A 116 8.97 28.89 29.32
C GLY A 116 8.99 29.54 27.92
N VAL A 117 10.10 29.37 27.18
CA VAL A 117 10.25 29.87 25.82
C VAL A 117 10.50 28.70 24.88
N TRP A 118 9.83 28.69 23.73
CA TRP A 118 10.08 27.67 22.71
C TRP A 118 11.54 27.70 22.26
N PHE A 119 12.16 26.52 22.16
CA PHE A 119 13.54 26.39 21.72
C PHE A 119 13.77 27.10 20.38
N LYS A 120 14.86 27.87 20.32
CA LYS A 120 15.26 28.62 19.13
C LYS A 120 16.52 27.98 18.55
N HIS A 121 16.52 27.79 17.23
CA HIS A 121 17.65 27.16 16.56
C HIS A 121 18.88 28.09 16.59
N PRO A 122 20.09 27.55 16.85
CA PRO A 122 21.28 28.35 17.14
C PRO A 122 21.73 29.23 15.96
N GLU A 123 21.47 28.83 14.72
CA GLU A 123 21.96 29.54 13.53
C GLU A 123 21.12 30.77 13.15
N ASN A 124 19.80 30.71 13.38
CA ASN A 124 18.82 31.65 12.85
C ASN A 124 17.91 32.25 13.94
N ASN A 125 18.06 31.84 15.20
CA ASN A 125 17.38 32.37 16.38
C ASN A 125 15.84 32.42 16.25
N ARG A 126 15.27 31.54 15.41
CA ARG A 126 13.84 31.35 15.23
C ARG A 126 13.38 30.12 16.01
N THR A 127 12.13 30.13 16.45
CA THR A 127 11.50 28.97 17.09
C THR A 127 11.60 27.77 16.17
N TRP A 128 12.04 26.63 16.69
CA TRP A 128 12.37 25.46 15.89
C TRP A 128 11.63 24.22 16.38
N SER A 129 11.15 23.45 15.41
CA SER A 129 10.55 22.14 15.58
C SER A 129 11.36 21.15 14.74
N ASN A 130 11.65 19.97 15.30
CA ASN A 130 12.47 18.96 14.64
C ASN A 130 11.60 18.04 13.77
N TYR A 131 11.57 18.31 12.46
CA TYR A 131 10.88 17.51 11.45
C TYR A 131 11.77 16.49 10.73
N THR A 132 13.01 16.27 11.20
CA THR A 132 14.00 15.43 10.50
C THR A 132 13.49 14.00 10.27
N MET A 133 12.75 13.45 11.23
CA MET A 133 12.18 12.10 11.13
C MET A 133 10.98 12.02 10.19
N CYS A 134 10.36 13.15 9.85
CA CYS A 134 9.15 13.16 9.03
C CYS A 134 9.40 12.83 7.56
N ASN A 135 10.64 12.87 7.07
CA ASN A 135 10.93 12.57 5.67
C ASN A 135 10.58 11.10 5.33
N ALA A 136 9.64 10.89 4.42
CA ALA A 136 9.25 9.56 3.94
C ALA A 136 10.33 8.92 3.05
N PHE A 137 11.14 9.74 2.36
CA PHE A 137 12.14 9.29 1.40
C PHE A 137 13.54 9.14 2.01
N THR A 138 13.63 8.53 3.18
CA THR A 138 14.96 8.15 3.69
C THR A 138 15.56 7.08 2.79
N PRO A 139 16.89 7.08 2.57
CA PRO A 139 17.55 6.10 1.71
C PRO A 139 17.29 4.65 2.17
N GLU A 140 17.10 4.46 3.48
CA GLU A 140 16.74 3.17 4.07
C GLU A 140 15.32 2.73 3.71
N LYS A 141 14.30 3.59 3.89
CA LYS A 141 12.90 3.28 3.53
C LYS A 141 12.76 3.02 2.03
N LEU A 142 13.44 3.82 1.20
CA LEU A 142 13.42 3.65 -0.24
C LEU A 142 14.07 2.32 -0.67
N LYS A 143 15.23 1.97 -0.10
CA LYS A 143 15.89 0.68 -0.35
C LYS A 143 14.97 -0.48 0.03
N ASN A 144 14.34 -0.42 1.20
CA ASN A 144 13.43 -1.47 1.67
C ASN A 144 12.20 -1.61 0.75
N ALA A 145 11.63 -0.49 0.29
CA ALA A 145 10.52 -0.49 -0.66
C ALA A 145 10.91 -1.14 -2.00
N TYR A 146 12.09 -0.81 -2.55
CA TYR A 146 12.58 -1.45 -3.78
C TYR A 146 12.84 -2.95 -3.59
N VAL A 147 13.44 -3.35 -2.47
CA VAL A 147 13.67 -4.77 -2.16
C VAL A 147 12.35 -5.54 -2.10
N LEU A 148 11.33 -4.98 -1.42
CA LEU A 148 10.01 -5.60 -1.35
C LEU A 148 9.33 -5.66 -2.73
N TYR A 149 9.46 -4.61 -3.53
CA TYR A 149 8.94 -4.55 -4.90
C TYR A 149 9.55 -5.64 -5.79
N TYR A 150 10.87 -5.79 -5.79
CA TYR A 150 11.54 -6.86 -6.56
C TYR A 150 11.19 -8.25 -6.05
N LEU A 151 11.14 -8.45 -4.73
CA LEU A 151 10.73 -9.72 -4.13
C LEU A 151 9.29 -10.09 -4.55
N ALA A 152 8.37 -9.13 -4.55
CA ALA A 152 7.00 -9.34 -4.98
C ALA A 152 6.93 -9.74 -6.46
N ILE A 153 7.66 -9.05 -7.36
CA ILE A 153 7.67 -9.37 -8.79
C ILE A 153 8.23 -10.78 -9.06
N VAL A 154 9.39 -11.10 -8.48
CA VAL A 154 10.02 -12.42 -8.66
C VAL A 154 9.15 -13.52 -8.04
N GLY A 155 8.59 -13.27 -6.86
CA GLY A 155 7.70 -14.22 -6.16
C GLY A 155 6.41 -14.51 -6.94
N HIS A 156 5.70 -13.48 -7.39
CA HIS A 156 4.45 -13.65 -8.14
C HIS A 156 4.69 -14.26 -9.52
N SER A 157 5.77 -13.88 -10.22
CA SER A 157 6.10 -14.50 -11.49
C SER A 157 6.38 -16.00 -11.30
N LEU A 158 7.15 -16.39 -10.27
CA LEU A 158 7.52 -17.80 -10.05
C LEU A 158 6.29 -18.62 -9.65
N SER A 159 5.40 -18.01 -8.86
CA SER A 159 4.11 -18.58 -8.53
C SER A 159 3.27 -18.85 -9.77
N ILE A 160 3.12 -17.87 -10.68
CA ILE A 160 2.38 -18.04 -11.93
C ILE A 160 2.98 -19.17 -12.77
N PHE A 161 4.29 -19.21 -12.92
CA PHE A 161 4.97 -20.23 -13.73
C PHE A 161 4.67 -21.65 -13.22
N THR A 162 4.81 -21.87 -11.92
CA THR A 162 4.55 -23.17 -11.31
C THR A 162 3.06 -23.55 -11.33
N LEU A 163 2.17 -22.58 -11.08
CA LEU A 163 0.72 -22.78 -11.12
C LEU A 163 0.21 -23.12 -12.52
N VAL A 164 0.74 -22.47 -13.57
CA VAL A 164 0.37 -22.76 -14.96
C VAL A 164 0.77 -24.18 -15.34
N ILE A 165 1.97 -24.63 -14.95
CA ILE A 165 2.41 -26.02 -15.18
C ILE A 165 1.48 -27.00 -14.47
N SER A 166 1.19 -26.75 -13.18
CA SER A 166 0.29 -27.58 -12.38
C SER A 166 -1.11 -27.67 -12.98
N LEU A 167 -1.70 -26.52 -13.34
CA LEU A 167 -3.01 -26.44 -14.00
C LEU A 167 -3.00 -27.17 -15.34
N GLY A 168 -1.93 -27.03 -16.13
CA GLY A 168 -1.73 -27.73 -17.39
C GLY A 168 -1.74 -29.25 -17.24
N ILE A 169 -1.06 -29.79 -16.22
CA ILE A 169 -1.06 -31.22 -15.90
C ILE A 169 -2.49 -31.70 -15.57
N PHE A 170 -3.20 -30.98 -14.69
CA PHE A 170 -4.57 -31.36 -14.29
C PHE A 170 -5.61 -31.24 -15.41
N VAL A 171 -5.40 -30.33 -16.36
CA VAL A 171 -6.28 -30.19 -17.54
C VAL A 171 -5.96 -31.25 -18.60
N PHE A 172 -4.68 -31.57 -18.82
CA PHE A 172 -4.25 -32.57 -19.79
C PHE A 172 -4.62 -34.00 -19.37
N PHE A 173 -4.34 -34.38 -18.13
CA PHE A 173 -4.64 -35.72 -17.62
C PHE A 173 -6.07 -35.79 -17.07
N LYS A 174 -7.05 -35.91 -17.98
CA LYS A 174 -8.47 -36.12 -17.62
C LYS A 174 -8.72 -37.31 -16.68
N SER A 175 -7.82 -38.31 -16.71
CA SER A 175 -7.84 -39.48 -15.82
C SER A 175 -7.74 -39.11 -14.32
N LEU A 176 -7.10 -38.00 -13.98
CA LEU A 176 -6.96 -37.50 -12.59
C LEU A 176 -8.17 -36.64 -12.15
N GLY A 177 -9.21 -36.53 -12.99
CA GLY A 177 -10.38 -35.71 -12.74
C GLY A 177 -11.28 -36.28 -11.66
N CYS A 178 -11.11 -35.80 -10.42
CA CYS A 178 -12.05 -36.00 -9.32
C CYS A 178 -12.68 -34.65 -8.94
N GLN A 179 -13.77 -34.70 -8.17
CA GLN A 179 -14.42 -33.55 -7.56
C GLN A 179 -13.44 -32.57 -6.90
N ARG A 180 -12.49 -33.12 -6.12
CA ARG A 180 -11.43 -32.35 -5.45
C ARG A 180 -10.57 -31.60 -6.46
N VAL A 181 -10.17 -32.26 -7.54
CA VAL A 181 -9.29 -31.68 -8.57
C VAL A 181 -9.99 -30.56 -9.33
N THR A 182 -11.31 -30.64 -9.53
CA THR A 182 -12.10 -29.53 -10.09
C THR A 182 -12.08 -28.29 -9.18
N LEU A 183 -12.16 -28.48 -7.86
CA LEU A 183 -12.04 -27.38 -6.90
C LEU A 183 -10.64 -26.75 -6.93
N HIS A 184 -9.59 -27.57 -6.97
CA HIS A 184 -8.20 -27.12 -7.04
C HIS A 184 -7.92 -26.36 -8.35
N LYS A 185 -8.52 -26.77 -9.48
CA LYS A 185 -8.43 -26.05 -10.76
C LYS A 185 -8.95 -24.62 -10.65
N ASN A 186 -10.11 -24.41 -10.00
CA ASN A 186 -10.67 -23.07 -9.81
C ASN A 186 -9.78 -22.22 -8.88
N MET A 187 -9.29 -22.81 -7.79
CA MET A 187 -8.38 -22.12 -6.87
C MET A 187 -7.08 -21.70 -7.57
N PHE A 188 -6.42 -22.60 -8.31
CA PHE A 188 -5.23 -22.25 -9.10
C PHE A 188 -5.51 -21.18 -10.15
N LEU A 189 -6.68 -21.21 -10.80
CA LEU A 189 -7.09 -20.14 -11.71
C LEU A 189 -7.19 -18.79 -10.99
N THR A 190 -7.79 -18.74 -9.80
CA THR A 190 -7.86 -17.49 -9.03
C THR A 190 -6.49 -16.98 -8.59
N TYR A 191 -5.54 -17.86 -8.25
CA TYR A 191 -4.16 -17.44 -7.94
C TYR A 191 -3.43 -16.86 -9.14
N ILE A 192 -3.61 -17.46 -10.33
CA ILE A 192 -3.02 -16.95 -11.57
C ILE A 192 -3.60 -15.56 -11.86
N LEU A 193 -4.93 -15.41 -11.84
CA LEU A 193 -5.58 -14.12 -12.11
C LEU A 193 -5.20 -13.06 -11.07
N ASN A 194 -5.15 -13.41 -9.78
CA ASN A 194 -4.73 -12.51 -8.71
C ASN A 194 -3.29 -12.04 -8.90
N SER A 195 -2.37 -12.97 -9.17
CA SER A 195 -0.96 -12.63 -9.37
C SER A 195 -0.75 -11.80 -10.65
N MET A 196 -1.50 -12.05 -11.71
CA MET A 196 -1.45 -11.22 -12.93
C MET A 196 -1.91 -9.79 -12.66
N ILE A 197 -3.03 -9.60 -11.94
CA ILE A 197 -3.54 -8.26 -11.61
C ILE A 197 -2.57 -7.53 -10.67
N ILE A 198 -1.99 -8.21 -9.67
CA ILE A 198 -0.96 -7.64 -8.78
C ILE A 198 0.26 -7.18 -9.60
N ILE A 199 0.76 -7.99 -10.53
CA ILE A 199 1.91 -7.61 -11.37
C ILE A 199 1.56 -6.41 -12.24
N ILE A 200 0.39 -6.41 -12.90
CA ILE A 200 -0.06 -5.27 -13.72
C ILE A 200 -0.15 -4.01 -12.85
N HIS A 201 -0.77 -4.11 -11.67
CA HIS A 201 -0.88 -2.99 -10.74
C HIS A 201 0.50 -2.48 -10.28
N LEU A 202 1.44 -3.36 -9.94
CA LEU A 202 2.78 -2.99 -9.52
C LEU A 202 3.60 -2.35 -10.65
N VAL A 203 3.48 -2.84 -11.88
CA VAL A 203 4.27 -2.33 -13.02
C VAL A 203 3.67 -1.06 -13.63
N GLU A 204 2.35 -0.89 -13.62
CA GLU A 204 1.71 0.28 -14.22
C GLU A 204 1.54 1.43 -13.23
N VAL A 205 1.15 1.15 -11.98
CA VAL A 205 0.76 2.18 -11.01
C VAL A 205 1.94 2.69 -10.20
N VAL A 206 2.87 1.82 -9.79
CA VAL A 206 3.99 2.21 -8.89
C VAL A 206 5.04 3.08 -9.60
N PRO A 207 5.54 2.76 -10.81
CA PRO A 207 6.57 3.57 -11.45
C PRO A 207 6.01 4.80 -12.19
N ASN A 208 4.75 4.76 -12.64
CA ASN A 208 4.15 5.84 -13.44
C ASN A 208 3.06 6.59 -12.66
N GLY A 209 3.48 7.41 -11.68
CA GLY A 209 2.57 8.37 -11.04
C GLY A 209 1.86 9.28 -12.06
N GLU A 210 2.47 9.51 -13.22
CA GLU A 210 1.91 10.28 -14.34
C GLU A 210 0.71 9.57 -15.01
N LEU A 211 0.69 8.24 -15.08
CA LEU A 211 -0.43 7.46 -15.63
C LEU A 211 -1.67 7.58 -14.73
N VAL A 212 -1.45 7.51 -13.41
CA VAL A 212 -2.50 7.73 -12.40
C VAL A 212 -3.12 9.12 -12.52
N ARG A 213 -2.32 10.12 -12.91
CA ARG A 213 -2.79 11.50 -13.14
C ARG A 213 -3.55 11.67 -14.45
N ARG A 214 -3.17 10.95 -15.51
CA ARG A 214 -3.84 11.05 -16.82
C ARG A 214 -5.21 10.37 -16.84
N ASP A 215 -5.36 9.22 -16.19
CA ASP A 215 -6.62 8.48 -16.17
C ASP A 215 -6.95 7.93 -14.77
N PRO A 216 -7.54 8.77 -13.90
CA PRO A 216 -7.92 8.35 -12.54
C PRO A 216 -9.05 7.32 -12.53
N VAL A 217 -9.86 7.26 -13.60
CA VAL A 217 -11.00 6.31 -13.69
C VAL A 217 -10.48 4.91 -13.95
N SER A 218 -9.56 4.75 -14.92
CA SER A 218 -8.93 3.46 -15.20
C SER A 218 -8.17 2.93 -13.97
N CYS A 219 -7.39 3.77 -13.28
CA CYS A 219 -6.70 3.37 -12.05
C CYS A 219 -7.67 2.91 -10.95
N LYS A 220 -8.80 3.60 -10.78
CA LYS A 220 -9.83 3.23 -9.79
C LYS A 220 -10.50 1.91 -10.14
N ILE A 221 -10.80 1.68 -11.41
CA ILE A 221 -11.37 0.42 -11.90
C ILE A 221 -10.37 -0.73 -11.72
N LEU A 222 -9.10 -0.53 -12.08
CA LEU A 222 -8.04 -1.53 -11.88
C LEU A 222 -7.89 -1.89 -10.39
N HIS A 223 -7.89 -0.89 -9.51
CA HIS A 223 -7.84 -1.14 -8.07
C HIS A 223 -9.07 -1.91 -7.57
N PHE A 224 -10.27 -1.61 -8.09
CA PHE A 224 -11.47 -2.39 -7.78
C PHE A 224 -11.33 -3.86 -8.20
N PHE A 225 -10.84 -4.13 -9.42
CA PHE A 225 -10.58 -5.50 -9.89
C PHE A 225 -9.51 -6.21 -9.05
N HIS A 226 -8.47 -5.50 -8.62
CA HIS A 226 -7.46 -6.04 -7.72
C HIS A 226 -8.06 -6.50 -6.38
N GLN A 227 -8.84 -5.64 -5.72
CA GLN A 227 -9.52 -5.98 -4.46
C GLN A 227 -10.51 -7.14 -4.63
N TYR A 228 -11.26 -7.13 -5.73
CA TYR A 228 -12.18 -8.20 -6.10
C TYR A 228 -11.47 -9.55 -6.25
N MET A 229 -10.37 -9.59 -7.00
CA MET A 229 -9.65 -10.83 -7.28
C MET A 229 -8.96 -11.37 -6.02
N MET A 230 -8.42 -10.48 -5.18
CA MET A 230 -7.88 -10.83 -3.88
C MET A 230 -8.95 -11.47 -2.99
N ALA A 231 -10.14 -10.88 -2.90
CA ALA A 231 -11.25 -11.45 -2.14
C ALA A 231 -11.65 -12.84 -2.68
N CYS A 232 -11.83 -12.98 -4.00
CA CYS A 232 -12.14 -14.26 -4.63
C CYS A 232 -11.11 -15.34 -4.28
N ASN A 233 -9.81 -15.00 -4.28
CA ASN A 233 -8.76 -15.94 -3.92
C ASN A 233 -8.92 -16.46 -2.47
N TYR A 234 -9.19 -15.57 -1.51
CA TYR A 234 -9.45 -15.96 -0.12
C TYR A 234 -10.71 -16.82 0.03
N PHE A 235 -11.79 -16.49 -0.69
CA PHE A 235 -13.02 -17.29 -0.66
C PHE A 235 -12.85 -18.68 -1.28
N TRP A 236 -12.03 -18.83 -2.32
CA TRP A 236 -11.71 -20.15 -2.88
C TRP A 236 -10.85 -21.00 -1.95
N MET A 237 -9.89 -20.41 -1.23
CA MET A 237 -9.19 -21.09 -0.14
C MET A 237 -10.14 -21.55 0.97
N LEU A 238 -11.09 -20.69 1.36
CA LEU A 238 -12.12 -21.04 2.34
C LEU A 238 -13.01 -22.19 1.83
N CYS A 239 -13.43 -22.15 0.56
CA CYS A 239 -14.20 -23.24 -0.06
C CYS A 239 -13.46 -24.57 0.01
N GLU A 240 -12.16 -24.58 -0.24
CA GLU A 240 -11.33 -25.78 -0.10
C GLU A 240 -11.27 -26.27 1.34
N GLY A 241 -11.06 -25.35 2.30
CA GLY A 241 -11.06 -25.68 3.72
C GLY A 241 -12.39 -26.30 4.18
N ILE A 242 -13.52 -25.69 3.81
CA ILE A 242 -14.86 -26.20 4.13
C ILE A 242 -15.09 -27.55 3.43
N TYR A 243 -14.68 -27.69 2.18
CA TYR A 243 -14.80 -28.95 1.43
C TYR A 243 -14.03 -30.08 2.11
N LEU A 244 -12.79 -29.83 2.53
CA LEU A 244 -11.94 -30.81 3.20
C LEU A 244 -12.48 -31.15 4.59
N HIS A 245 -12.89 -30.15 5.38
CA HIS A 245 -13.50 -30.36 6.70
C HIS A 245 -14.78 -31.19 6.58
N THR A 246 -15.67 -30.82 5.65
CA THR A 246 -16.92 -31.56 5.43
C THR A 246 -16.64 -32.98 4.99
N LEU A 247 -15.64 -33.22 4.12
CA LEU A 247 -15.30 -34.58 3.68
C LEU A 247 -14.81 -35.48 4.83
N ILE A 248 -13.97 -34.95 5.71
CA ILE A 248 -13.33 -35.75 6.78
C ILE A 248 -14.28 -35.92 7.99
N VAL A 249 -14.93 -34.83 8.42
CA VAL A 249 -15.66 -34.79 9.70
C VAL A 249 -17.15 -35.11 9.53
N VAL A 250 -17.77 -34.61 8.46
CA VAL A 250 -19.25 -34.56 8.34
C VAL A 250 -19.79 -35.59 7.33
N ALA A 251 -19.08 -35.82 6.23
CA ALA A 251 -19.57 -36.55 5.07
C ALA A 251 -19.30 -38.06 5.11
N VAL A 252 -18.81 -38.62 6.23
CA VAL A 252 -18.88 -40.08 6.48
C VAL A 252 -20.34 -40.58 6.39
N PHE A 253 -21.35 -39.69 6.47
CA PHE A 253 -22.77 -40.05 6.48
C PHE A 253 -23.66 -39.41 5.39
N THR A 254 -23.16 -38.73 4.34
CA THR A 254 -24.08 -38.12 3.34
C THR A 254 -23.51 -38.02 1.91
N GLU A 255 -24.24 -38.57 0.94
CA GLU A 255 -23.70 -39.07 -0.34
C GLU A 255 -23.70 -38.07 -1.52
N LYS A 256 -24.23 -36.85 -1.41
CA LYS A 256 -24.29 -35.90 -2.56
C LYS A 256 -24.02 -34.44 -2.16
N GLN A 257 -22.74 -34.04 -2.14
CA GLN A 257 -22.36 -32.62 -1.99
C GLN A 257 -22.75 -31.82 -3.25
N ARG A 258 -23.56 -30.76 -3.06
CA ARG A 258 -23.99 -29.85 -4.12
C ARG A 258 -22.88 -28.85 -4.49
N LEU A 259 -22.07 -29.16 -5.50
CA LEU A 259 -21.06 -28.27 -6.10
C LEU A 259 -21.54 -26.83 -6.38
N ARG A 260 -22.79 -26.68 -6.79
CA ARG A 260 -23.36 -25.38 -7.17
C ARG A 260 -23.26 -24.35 -6.05
N TRP A 261 -23.41 -24.76 -4.78
CA TRP A 261 -23.26 -23.86 -3.64
C TRP A 261 -21.82 -23.38 -3.45
N TYR A 262 -20.82 -24.24 -3.71
CA TYR A 262 -19.42 -23.84 -3.64
C TYR A 262 -19.03 -22.87 -4.77
N TYR A 263 -19.57 -23.04 -5.98
CA TYR A 263 -19.37 -22.07 -7.06
C TYR A 263 -20.00 -20.71 -6.74
N LEU A 264 -21.20 -20.70 -6.15
CA LEU A 264 -21.82 -19.48 -5.65
C LEU A 264 -20.97 -18.87 -4.53
N LEU A 265 -20.48 -19.65 -3.56
CA LEU A 265 -19.70 -19.09 -2.47
C LEU A 265 -18.30 -18.62 -2.88
N GLY A 266 -17.68 -19.23 -3.89
CA GLY A 266 -16.36 -18.85 -4.39
C GLY A 266 -16.39 -17.63 -5.33
N TRP A 267 -17.44 -17.46 -6.13
CA TRP A 267 -17.55 -16.36 -7.11
C TRP A 267 -18.58 -15.28 -6.73
N ALA A 268 -19.59 -15.57 -5.92
CA ALA A 268 -20.70 -14.66 -5.63
C ALA A 268 -20.56 -13.69 -4.44
N PRO A 269 -19.59 -13.79 -3.50
CA PRO A 269 -19.30 -12.66 -2.58
C PRO A 269 -18.95 -11.38 -3.34
N ALA A 270 -18.66 -11.53 -4.63
CA ALA A 270 -18.15 -10.56 -5.55
C ALA A 270 -19.26 -9.84 -6.37
N PHE A 271 -20.53 -10.25 -6.25
CA PHE A 271 -21.66 -9.61 -6.97
C PHE A 271 -22.81 -9.14 -6.06
N HIS A 272 -22.71 -9.34 -4.74
CA HIS A 272 -23.79 -8.96 -3.82
C HIS A 272 -23.37 -7.83 -2.88
N ARG A 273 -23.12 -6.65 -3.46
CA ARG A 273 -23.09 -5.39 -2.72
C ARG A 273 -23.54 -4.25 -3.64
N ASP A 274 -24.83 -4.27 -3.95
CA ASP A 274 -25.58 -3.05 -4.27
C ASP A 274 -26.10 -2.46 -2.95
#